data_AF-A0A292E1Q2-F1
#
_entry.id   AF-A0A292E1Q2-F1
#
_cell.length_a   1.000
_cell.length_b   1.000
_cell.length_c   1.000
_cell.angle_alpha   90.00
_cell.angle_beta   90.00
_cell.angle_gamma   90.00
#
_symmetry.space_group_name_H-M   'P 1'
#
loop_
_entity.id
_entity.type
_entity.pdbx_description
1 polymer ?
#
loop_
_entity_poly.entity_id
_entity_poly.type
_entity_poly.pdbx_seq_one_letter_code
_entity_poly.pdbx_strand_id
1 'polypeptide(L)'
;GFMTKIKKLLETVCHNCGKILLDESNPEFADALRYKESKRRFDTIWKLCKPKLICEFTPPGDDENMEKFKEPKHDHGGCGNIQPEVRREGLKLTGTLKAQKGDDENEGQPPEKKTITPAMALNIFRHISVEDIKKMGLSNDYARPEWMIITVLPVPPPPVRPSISVDGTGQGMRGEDDLTYKLGDIIRANGNVRRCETEGSPAHVVAEFEQLLQFHVATYMDNDIAGQPQALQKSGRPVKSIRARLKGKEGRLRGNLMGKRVDFSARTVITGDPNLSLDEVGVPRSIAKTLTYPETVTPYNIQKLHQLVKNGPDEHPGAKYVIRDS
;
A
#
# COMPACT_ATOMS: atom_id res chain seq x y z
N GLY A 1 -1.04 -4.19 -3.33
CA GLY A 1 -2.14 -3.80 -2.41
C GLY A 1 -2.49 -4.93 -1.47
N PHE A 2 -3.56 -4.78 -0.70
CA PHE A 2 -3.95 -5.71 0.38
C PHE A 2 -4.85 -6.88 -0.05
N MET A 3 -5.30 -6.95 -1.31
CA MET A 3 -6.19 -8.00 -1.82
C MET A 3 -5.75 -9.43 -1.46
N THR A 4 -4.45 -9.74 -1.54
CA THR A 4 -3.93 -11.07 -1.16
C THR A 4 -4.07 -11.33 0.34
N LYS A 5 -3.86 -10.32 1.18
CA LYS A 5 -4.00 -10.44 2.64
C LYS A 5 -5.46 -10.53 3.06
N ILE A 6 -6.34 -9.74 2.44
CA ILE A 6 -7.80 -9.83 2.59
C ILE A 6 -8.28 -11.24 2.25
N LYS A 7 -7.83 -11.80 1.11
CA LYS A 7 -8.15 -13.18 0.73
C LYS A 7 -7.77 -14.18 1.82
N LYS A 8 -6.52 -14.13 2.30
CA LYS A 8 -6.04 -15.02 3.36
C LYS A 8 -6.84 -14.85 4.65
N LEU A 9 -7.21 -13.63 5.01
CA LEU A 9 -8.03 -13.36 6.19
C LEU A 9 -9.41 -13.98 6.06
N LEU A 10 -10.08 -13.84 4.91
CA LEU A 10 -11.38 -14.49 4.64
C LEU A 10 -11.29 -16.02 4.64
N GLU A 11 -10.11 -16.60 4.41
CA GLU A 11 -9.86 -18.05 4.53
C GLU A 11 -9.50 -18.47 5.97
N THR A 12 -9.32 -17.53 6.90
CA THR A 12 -8.91 -17.78 8.29
C THR A 12 -10.06 -17.64 9.28
N VAL A 13 -10.99 -16.73 9.01
CA VAL A 13 -12.13 -16.43 9.88
C VAL A 13 -13.45 -16.90 9.28
N CYS A 14 -14.41 -17.18 10.15
CA CYS A 14 -15.78 -17.48 9.78
C CYS A 14 -16.48 -16.24 9.18
N HIS A 15 -17.13 -16.41 8.03
CA HIS A 15 -17.84 -15.34 7.32
C HIS A 15 -19.12 -14.87 8.03
N ASN A 16 -19.57 -15.58 9.06
CA ASN A 16 -20.78 -15.22 9.80
C ASN A 16 -20.47 -14.68 11.20
N CYS A 17 -19.72 -15.42 12.01
CA CYS A 17 -19.42 -15.02 13.40
C CYS A 17 -18.08 -14.28 13.58
N GLY A 18 -17.22 -14.20 12.56
CA GLY A 18 -15.94 -13.50 12.63
C GLY A 18 -14.85 -14.17 13.49
N LYS A 19 -15.12 -15.33 14.09
CA LYS A 19 -14.14 -16.11 14.85
C LYS A 19 -13.13 -16.81 13.94
N ILE A 20 -11.93 -17.08 14.46
CA ILE A 20 -10.94 -17.94 13.78
C ILE A 20 -11.52 -19.37 13.69
N LEU A 21 -11.31 -20.04 12.55
CA LEU A 21 -11.86 -21.38 12.29
C LEU A 21 -11.18 -22.51 13.09
N LEU A 22 -10.09 -22.20 13.77
CA LEU A 22 -9.31 -23.12 14.59
C LEU A 22 -8.94 -22.46 15.91
N ASP A 23 -8.73 -23.30 16.91
CA ASP A 23 -8.45 -22.93 18.28
C ASP A 23 -7.22 -23.65 18.84
N GLU A 24 -6.97 -23.44 20.13
CA GLU A 24 -5.83 -23.99 20.86
C GLU A 24 -5.93 -25.49 21.13
N SER A 25 -7.06 -26.15 20.81
CA SER A 25 -7.17 -27.62 20.89
C SER A 25 -6.31 -28.32 19.87
N ASN A 26 -6.07 -27.66 18.73
CA ASN A 26 -5.17 -28.19 17.74
C ASN A 26 -3.72 -27.91 18.19
N PRO A 27 -2.90 -28.95 18.43
CA PRO A 27 -1.53 -28.77 18.91
C PRO A 27 -0.68 -27.94 17.93
N GLU A 28 -0.92 -28.06 16.62
CA GLU A 28 -0.21 -27.26 15.61
C GLU A 28 -0.61 -25.78 15.66
N PHE A 29 -1.86 -25.48 16.03
CA PHE A 29 -2.32 -24.11 16.21
C PHE A 29 -1.75 -23.50 17.50
N ALA A 30 -1.74 -24.26 18.59
CA ALA A 30 -1.10 -23.85 19.85
C ALA A 30 0.40 -23.57 19.65
N ASP A 31 1.10 -24.39 18.88
CA ASP A 31 2.50 -24.14 18.50
C ASP A 31 2.65 -22.93 17.58
N ALA A 32 1.69 -22.69 16.68
CA ALA A 32 1.69 -21.50 15.83
C ALA A 32 1.62 -20.20 16.65
N LEU A 33 0.85 -20.17 17.76
CA LEU A 33 0.75 -18.99 18.63
C LEU A 33 2.09 -18.63 19.30
N ARG A 34 2.99 -19.61 19.50
CA ARG A 34 4.30 -19.41 20.13
C ARG A 34 5.30 -18.66 19.24
N TYR A 35 5.06 -18.56 17.92
CA TYR A 35 5.94 -17.83 17.02
C TYR A 35 6.01 -16.34 17.39
N LYS A 36 7.19 -15.82 17.73
CA LYS A 36 7.38 -14.38 18.03
C LYS A 36 7.14 -13.48 16.82
N GLU A 37 7.51 -13.93 15.63
CA GLU A 37 7.37 -13.15 14.40
C GLU A 37 5.91 -13.17 13.90
N SER A 38 5.25 -12.01 13.94
CA SER A 38 3.83 -11.86 13.61
C SER A 38 3.48 -12.31 12.19
N LYS A 39 4.37 -12.09 11.21
CA LYS A 39 4.16 -12.49 9.81
C LYS A 39 4.15 -14.02 9.67
N ARG A 40 5.14 -14.68 10.27
CA ARG A 40 5.24 -16.15 10.26
C ARG A 40 4.07 -16.78 11.02
N ARG A 41 3.70 -16.22 12.18
CA ARG A 41 2.52 -16.63 12.95
C ARG A 41 1.26 -16.63 12.08
N PHE A 42 0.97 -15.51 11.42
CA PHE A 42 -0.18 -15.39 10.54
C PHE A 42 -0.17 -16.42 9.40
N ASP A 43 0.96 -16.57 8.70
CA ASP A 43 1.05 -17.48 7.56
C ASP A 43 0.90 -18.95 7.97
N THR A 44 1.33 -19.33 9.17
CA THR A 44 1.11 -20.67 9.73
C THR A 44 -0.36 -20.89 10.09
N ILE A 45 -0.96 -19.96 10.86
CA ILE A 45 -2.38 -20.02 11.25
C ILE A 45 -3.28 -20.12 10.02
N TRP A 46 -3.04 -19.27 9.02
CA TRP A 46 -3.77 -19.29 7.75
C TRP A 46 -3.70 -20.66 7.05
N LYS A 47 -2.51 -21.31 7.00
CA LYS A 47 -2.37 -22.63 6.38
C LYS A 47 -3.18 -23.71 7.10
N LEU A 48 -3.28 -23.62 8.43
CA LEU A 48 -4.08 -24.53 9.24
C LEU A 48 -5.59 -24.29 9.05
N CYS A 49 -6.02 -23.03 8.97
CA CYS A 49 -7.43 -22.67 8.86
C CYS A 49 -7.99 -22.85 7.44
N LYS A 50 -7.17 -22.61 6.40
CA LYS A 50 -7.58 -22.72 4.99
C LYS A 50 -8.33 -24.02 4.61
N PRO A 51 -7.91 -25.23 5.03
CA PRO A 51 -8.63 -26.47 4.72
C PRO A 51 -9.94 -26.65 5.52
N LYS A 52 -10.17 -25.86 6.58
CA LYS A 52 -11.39 -25.94 7.38
C LYS A 52 -12.52 -25.19 6.68
N LEU A 53 -13.52 -25.94 6.21
CA LEU A 53 -14.70 -25.41 5.51
C LEU A 53 -15.95 -25.40 6.38
N ILE A 54 -15.85 -25.66 7.67
CA ILE A 54 -16.96 -25.65 8.62
C ILE A 54 -16.50 -24.92 9.87
N CYS A 55 -17.31 -23.99 10.36
CA CYS A 55 -17.08 -23.35 11.64
C CYS A 55 -17.61 -24.29 12.73
N GLU A 56 -16.74 -25.12 13.30
CA GLU A 56 -17.11 -26.17 14.26
C GLU A 56 -17.88 -25.57 15.44
N PHE A 57 -19.04 -26.16 15.73
CA PHE A 57 -19.89 -25.84 16.87
C PHE A 57 -20.15 -27.15 17.61
N THR A 58 -19.84 -27.18 18.90
CA THR A 58 -20.30 -28.28 19.76
C THR A 58 -21.36 -27.72 20.68
N PRO A 59 -22.63 -28.17 20.60
CA PRO A 59 -23.64 -27.72 21.56
C PRO A 59 -23.19 -28.07 22.98
N PRO A 60 -23.45 -27.21 23.99
CA PRO A 60 -23.28 -27.61 25.37
C PRO A 60 -24.14 -28.86 25.59
N GLY A 61 -23.50 -29.98 25.93
CA GLY A 61 -24.21 -31.21 26.21
C GLY A 61 -25.04 -31.03 27.47
N ASP A 62 -26.32 -31.38 27.42
CA ASP A 62 -27.09 -31.66 28.64
C ASP A 62 -26.40 -32.84 29.34
N ASP A 63 -25.87 -32.57 30.54
CA ASP A 63 -25.22 -33.54 31.42
C ASP A 63 -26.27 -34.55 31.94
N GLU A 64 -26.61 -35.56 31.13
CA GLU A 64 -27.43 -36.70 31.57
C GLU A 64 -26.78 -38.07 31.35
N ASN A 65 -25.48 -38.17 31.02
CA ASN A 65 -24.82 -39.48 30.99
C ASN A 65 -23.37 -39.46 31.50
N MET A 66 -23.28 -39.59 32.83
CA MET A 66 -22.08 -39.95 33.60
C MET A 66 -21.62 -41.39 33.29
N GLU A 67 -21.11 -41.68 32.08
CA GLU A 67 -20.32 -42.91 31.85
C GLU A 67 -19.52 -42.87 30.53
N LYS A 68 -18.41 -42.12 30.56
CA LYS A 68 -17.11 -42.43 29.90
C LYS A 68 -16.21 -41.21 30.01
N PHE A 69 -15.00 -41.41 30.55
CA PHE A 69 -13.87 -40.48 30.41
C PHE A 69 -13.52 -40.33 28.92
N LYS A 70 -14.25 -39.47 28.21
CA LYS A 70 -13.79 -38.85 26.96
C LYS A 70 -13.31 -37.45 27.32
N GLU A 71 -12.11 -37.11 26.86
CA GLU A 71 -11.59 -35.74 26.95
C GLU A 71 -12.70 -34.75 26.55
N PRO A 72 -12.86 -33.63 27.28
CA PRO A 72 -13.91 -32.67 26.98
C PRO A 72 -13.75 -32.22 25.54
N LYS A 73 -14.78 -32.46 24.71
CA LYS A 73 -14.83 -31.94 23.35
C LYS A 73 -14.75 -30.41 23.45
N HIS A 74 -13.59 -29.87 23.11
CA HIS A 74 -13.35 -28.45 23.21
C HIS A 74 -14.15 -27.73 22.13
N ASP A 75 -14.85 -26.67 22.54
CA ASP A 75 -15.64 -25.82 21.68
C ASP A 75 -15.05 -24.41 21.72
N HIS A 76 -14.62 -23.88 20.57
CA HIS A 76 -14.30 -22.46 20.45
C HIS A 76 -15.54 -21.59 20.20
N GLY A 77 -16.73 -22.19 20.23
CA GLY A 77 -18.02 -21.52 20.12
C GLY A 77 -18.27 -21.00 18.71
N GLY A 78 -17.97 -21.81 17.70
CA GLY A 78 -18.29 -21.51 16.30
C GLY A 78 -19.80 -21.51 16.05
N CYS A 79 -20.23 -21.19 14.82
CA CYS A 79 -21.65 -21.06 14.49
C CYS A 79 -22.20 -22.17 13.58
N GLY A 80 -21.44 -23.24 13.31
CA GLY A 80 -21.86 -24.37 12.48
C GLY A 80 -21.87 -24.14 10.97
N ASN A 81 -21.76 -22.89 10.51
CA ASN A 81 -21.91 -22.55 9.09
C ASN A 81 -20.74 -23.03 8.22
N ILE A 82 -21.09 -23.47 7.01
CA ILE A 82 -20.14 -23.83 5.96
C ILE A 82 -19.41 -22.58 5.46
N GLN A 83 -18.10 -22.71 5.26
CA GLN A 83 -17.24 -21.64 4.78
C GLN A 83 -16.94 -21.82 3.29
N PRO A 84 -16.94 -20.73 2.51
CA PRO A 84 -16.67 -20.80 1.09
C PRO A 84 -15.18 -20.96 0.79
N GLU A 85 -14.84 -21.69 -0.28
CA GLU A 85 -13.52 -21.63 -0.88
C GLU A 85 -13.34 -20.30 -1.61
N VAL A 86 -12.48 -19.44 -1.09
CA VAL A 86 -12.25 -18.11 -1.67
C VAL A 86 -11.25 -18.19 -2.84
N ARG A 87 -11.65 -17.69 -4.00
CA ARG A 87 -10.81 -17.51 -5.19
C ARG A 87 -10.69 -16.04 -5.53
N ARG A 88 -9.59 -15.68 -6.18
CA ARG A 88 -9.32 -14.31 -6.64
C ARG A 88 -9.18 -14.31 -8.15
N GLU A 89 -9.97 -13.48 -8.80
CA GLU A 89 -9.94 -13.25 -10.24
C GLU A 89 -9.75 -11.74 -10.47
N GLY A 90 -8.53 -11.34 -10.81
CA GLY A 90 -8.16 -9.92 -10.94
C GLY A 90 -8.39 -9.12 -9.64
N LEU A 91 -9.40 -8.24 -9.69
CA LEU A 91 -9.83 -7.38 -8.58
C LEU A 91 -11.07 -7.91 -7.83
N LYS A 92 -11.62 -9.06 -8.24
CA LYS A 92 -12.80 -9.68 -7.61
C LYS A 92 -12.40 -10.86 -6.73
N LEU A 93 -13.18 -11.08 -5.68
CA LEU A 93 -13.12 -12.27 -4.84
C LEU A 93 -14.43 -13.06 -5.01
N THR A 94 -14.33 -14.35 -5.24
CA THR A 94 -15.47 -15.26 -5.40
C THR A 94 -15.37 -16.36 -4.34
N GLY A 95 -16.46 -16.59 -3.61
CA GLY A 95 -16.61 -17.71 -2.68
C GLY A 95 -17.39 -18.83 -3.34
N THR A 96 -16.89 -20.06 -3.25
CA THR A 96 -17.60 -21.26 -3.72
C THR A 96 -17.98 -22.11 -2.51
N LEU A 97 -19.28 -22.29 -2.27
CA LEU A 97 -19.78 -23.22 -1.26
C LEU A 97 -19.91 -24.61 -1.90
N LYS A 98 -19.31 -25.62 -1.28
CA LYS A 98 -19.45 -27.01 -1.69
C LYS A 98 -20.52 -27.68 -0.83
N ALA A 99 -21.44 -28.40 -1.47
CA ALA A 99 -22.37 -29.27 -0.76
C ALA A 99 -21.59 -30.36 0.00
N GLN A 100 -22.09 -30.71 1.19
CA GLN A 100 -21.45 -31.70 2.05
C GLN A 100 -21.63 -33.10 1.45
N LYS A 101 -20.59 -33.93 1.45
CA LYS A 101 -20.69 -35.33 1.01
C LYS A 101 -21.59 -36.09 1.99
N GLY A 102 -22.68 -36.68 1.49
CA GLY A 102 -23.64 -37.46 2.28
C GLY A 102 -25.03 -36.86 2.42
N ASP A 103 -25.33 -35.76 1.73
CA ASP A 103 -26.67 -35.17 1.66
C ASP A 103 -27.29 -35.56 0.30
N ASP A 104 -27.97 -36.72 0.26
CA ASP A 104 -28.51 -37.35 -0.96
C ASP A 104 -29.47 -36.44 -1.76
N GLU A 105 -30.04 -35.40 -1.13
CA GLU A 105 -30.90 -34.42 -1.79
C GLU A 105 -30.12 -33.31 -2.54
N ASN A 106 -28.83 -33.13 -2.24
CA ASN A 106 -27.97 -32.10 -2.83
C ASN A 106 -26.84 -32.67 -3.70
N GLU A 107 -26.75 -33.99 -3.86
CA GLU A 107 -25.85 -34.66 -4.80
C GLU A 107 -26.27 -34.40 -6.26
N GLY A 108 -25.99 -33.20 -6.76
CA GLY A 108 -26.24 -32.85 -8.16
C GLY A 108 -26.31 -31.35 -8.45
N GLN A 109 -26.45 -30.50 -7.43
CA GLN A 109 -26.43 -29.06 -7.65
C GLN A 109 -24.99 -28.56 -7.88
N PRO A 110 -24.77 -27.74 -8.93
CA PRO A 110 -23.47 -27.12 -9.14
C PRO A 110 -23.12 -26.26 -7.91
N PRO A 111 -21.83 -26.24 -7.50
CA PRO A 111 -21.42 -25.51 -6.31
C PRO A 111 -21.79 -24.03 -6.43
N GLU A 112 -22.47 -23.51 -5.40
CA GLU A 112 -22.96 -22.13 -5.40
C GLU A 112 -21.77 -21.17 -5.39
N LYS A 113 -21.65 -20.38 -6.45
CA LYS A 113 -20.61 -19.36 -6.60
C LYS A 113 -21.20 -17.99 -6.27
N LYS A 114 -20.72 -17.38 -5.19
CA LYS A 114 -21.13 -16.05 -4.77
C LYS A 114 -19.95 -15.08 -4.83
N THR A 115 -20.18 -13.89 -5.38
CA THR A 115 -19.16 -12.83 -5.35
C THR A 115 -19.10 -12.25 -3.94
N ILE A 116 -17.88 -12.13 -3.38
CA ILE A 116 -17.67 -11.50 -2.08
C ILE A 116 -17.45 -10.01 -2.33
N THR A 117 -18.44 -9.20 -1.97
CA THR A 117 -18.34 -7.74 -2.13
C THR A 117 -17.41 -7.14 -1.06
N PRO A 118 -16.81 -5.96 -1.32
CA PRO A 118 -16.03 -5.25 -0.31
C PRO A 118 -16.83 -4.97 0.97
N ALA A 119 -18.13 -4.69 0.85
CA ALA A 119 -19.02 -4.47 2.00
C ALA A 119 -19.19 -5.74 2.85
N MET A 120 -19.35 -6.90 2.22
CA MET A 120 -19.41 -8.19 2.93
C MET A 120 -18.10 -8.45 3.69
N ALA A 121 -16.95 -8.29 3.03
CA ALA A 121 -15.65 -8.48 3.67
C ALA A 121 -15.43 -7.49 4.84
N LEU A 122 -15.87 -6.25 4.70
CA LEU A 122 -15.81 -5.24 5.75
C LEU A 122 -16.63 -5.64 6.98
N ASN A 123 -17.85 -6.11 6.74
CA ASN A 123 -18.72 -6.58 7.83
C ASN A 123 -18.09 -7.78 8.54
N ILE A 124 -17.56 -8.76 7.82
CA ILE A 124 -16.86 -9.91 8.42
C ILE A 124 -15.70 -9.42 9.29
N PHE A 125 -14.86 -8.53 8.77
CA PHE A 125 -13.69 -8.03 9.48
C PHE A 125 -14.02 -7.21 10.74
N ARG A 126 -15.17 -6.53 10.76
CA ARG A 126 -15.67 -5.82 11.95
C ARG A 126 -16.10 -6.75 13.07
N HIS A 127 -16.54 -7.97 12.77
CA HIS A 127 -16.95 -8.95 13.78
C HIS A 127 -15.77 -9.69 14.42
N ILE A 128 -14.55 -9.55 13.88
CA ILE A 128 -13.36 -10.20 14.45
C ILE A 128 -13.04 -9.55 15.81
N SER A 129 -12.92 -10.38 16.85
CA SER A 129 -12.57 -9.92 18.19
C SER A 129 -11.13 -9.39 18.27
N VAL A 130 -10.86 -8.50 19.23
CA VAL A 130 -9.50 -7.96 19.46
C VAL A 130 -8.51 -9.07 19.83
N GLU A 131 -9.00 -10.09 20.54
CA GLU A 131 -8.21 -11.27 20.91
C GLU A 131 -7.80 -12.08 19.68
N ASP A 132 -8.73 -12.33 18.76
CA ASP A 132 -8.47 -13.04 17.52
C ASP A 132 -7.50 -12.28 16.61
N ILE A 133 -7.63 -10.95 16.54
CA ILE A 133 -6.69 -10.08 15.82
C ILE A 133 -5.26 -10.29 16.36
N LYS A 134 -5.09 -10.31 17.68
CA LYS A 134 -3.79 -10.55 18.33
C LYS A 134 -3.29 -11.97 18.12
N LYS A 135 -4.16 -12.99 18.22
CA LYS A 135 -3.83 -14.40 17.97
C LYS A 135 -3.30 -14.61 16.56
N MET A 136 -3.95 -14.00 15.55
CA MET A 136 -3.49 -14.02 14.16
C MET A 136 -2.17 -13.28 13.91
N GLY A 137 -1.65 -12.51 14.88
CA GLY A 137 -0.44 -11.69 14.70
C GLY A 137 -0.71 -10.38 13.96
N LEU A 138 -1.93 -9.84 14.05
CA LEU A 138 -2.24 -8.48 13.61
C LEU A 138 -2.24 -7.52 14.80
N SER A 139 -2.16 -6.22 14.51
CA SER A 139 -2.17 -5.16 15.51
C SER A 139 -3.53 -4.47 15.54
N ASN A 140 -4.14 -4.39 16.73
CA ASN A 140 -5.39 -3.67 16.92
C ASN A 140 -5.23 -2.14 16.74
N ASP A 141 -4.07 -1.59 17.08
CA ASP A 141 -3.89 -0.14 17.16
C ASP A 141 -3.39 0.44 15.82
N TYR A 142 -2.63 -0.34 15.07
CA TYR A 142 -1.98 0.12 13.83
C TYR A 142 -2.44 -0.57 12.55
N ALA A 143 -3.04 -1.77 12.63
CA ALA A 143 -3.29 -2.59 11.45
C ALA A 143 -4.53 -3.47 11.59
N ARG A 144 -5.69 -2.88 11.91
CA ARG A 144 -6.94 -3.63 11.98
C ARG A 144 -7.34 -4.20 10.60
N PRO A 145 -7.89 -5.43 10.54
CA PRO A 145 -8.29 -6.07 9.28
C PRO A 145 -9.23 -5.22 8.42
N GLU A 146 -10.19 -4.54 9.04
CA GLU A 146 -11.18 -3.74 8.33
C GLU A 146 -10.58 -2.51 7.61
N TRP A 147 -9.43 -2.00 8.07
CA TRP A 147 -8.75 -0.86 7.43
C TRP A 147 -8.07 -1.23 6.11
N MET A 148 -7.99 -2.52 5.77
CA MET A 148 -7.52 -2.96 4.44
C MET A 148 -8.55 -2.65 3.34
N ILE A 149 -9.80 -2.38 3.71
CA ILE A 149 -10.90 -2.00 2.81
C ILE A 149 -11.06 -0.48 2.90
N ILE A 150 -10.91 0.19 1.75
CA ILE A 150 -10.94 1.66 1.69
C ILE A 150 -12.39 2.13 1.67
N THR A 151 -12.82 2.78 2.75
CA THR A 151 -14.09 3.51 2.82
C THR A 151 -13.91 5.01 2.61
N VAL A 152 -12.78 5.56 3.07
CA VAL A 152 -12.38 6.96 2.90
C VAL A 152 -11.02 6.99 2.22
N LEU A 153 -10.96 7.55 1.01
CA LEU A 153 -9.72 7.66 0.25
C LEU A 153 -9.06 9.02 0.54
N PRO A 154 -7.85 9.07 1.13
CA PRO A 154 -7.16 10.33 1.38
C PRO A 154 -6.68 10.95 0.07
N VAL A 155 -6.94 12.25 -0.10
CA VAL A 155 -6.50 13.02 -1.27
C VAL A 155 -5.18 13.72 -0.94
N PRO A 156 -4.08 13.44 -1.66
CA PRO A 156 -2.79 14.07 -1.38
C PRO A 156 -2.81 15.57 -1.73
N PRO A 157 -2.04 16.39 -0.99
CA PRO A 157 -2.00 17.84 -1.21
C PRO A 157 -1.22 18.21 -2.50
N PRO A 158 -1.38 19.43 -3.03
CA PRO A 158 -0.74 19.88 -4.27
C PRO A 158 0.78 19.62 -4.40
N PRO A 159 1.61 19.73 -3.34
CA PRO A 159 3.04 19.41 -3.45
C PRO A 159 3.36 17.97 -3.89
N VAL A 160 2.44 17.02 -3.62
CA VAL A 160 2.57 15.61 -4.04
C VAL A 160 2.07 15.39 -5.48
N ARG A 161 1.19 16.29 -5.96
CA ARG A 161 0.54 16.27 -7.28
C ARG A 161 0.68 17.65 -7.98
N PRO A 162 1.92 18.05 -8.34
CA PRO A 162 2.19 19.41 -8.80
C PRO A 162 1.54 19.69 -10.16
N SER A 163 0.89 20.84 -10.28
CA SER A 163 0.40 21.36 -11.56
C SER A 163 1.52 22.12 -12.28
N ILE A 164 1.65 21.91 -13.58
CA ILE A 164 2.62 22.62 -14.43
C ILE A 164 1.86 23.65 -15.28
N SER A 165 2.14 24.94 -15.09
CA SER A 165 1.65 25.99 -15.99
C SER A 165 2.61 26.13 -17.18
N VAL A 166 2.09 26.01 -18.41
CA VAL A 166 2.92 26.10 -19.63
C VAL A 166 3.53 27.50 -19.79
N ASP A 167 2.79 28.55 -19.43
CA ASP A 167 3.19 29.94 -19.70
C ASP A 167 3.71 30.70 -18.46
N GLY A 168 3.77 30.06 -17.28
CA GLY A 168 4.23 30.69 -16.03
C GLY A 168 3.35 31.83 -15.47
N THR A 169 2.43 32.38 -16.26
CA THR A 169 1.55 33.52 -15.91
C THR A 169 0.32 33.13 -15.09
N GLY A 170 0.16 31.85 -14.72
CA GLY A 170 -0.97 31.34 -13.93
C GLY A 170 -2.34 31.35 -14.65
N GLN A 171 -2.48 32.10 -15.76
CA GLN A 171 -3.69 32.26 -16.58
C GLN A 171 -3.67 31.41 -17.87
N GLY A 172 -2.53 30.83 -18.24
CA GLY A 172 -2.39 29.95 -19.40
C GLY A 172 -2.88 28.51 -19.18
N MET A 173 -2.76 27.67 -20.22
CA MET A 173 -3.11 26.25 -20.16
C MET A 173 -2.29 25.53 -19.07
N ARG A 174 -2.99 24.81 -18.18
CA ARG A 174 -2.37 24.05 -17.09
C ARG A 174 -2.32 22.56 -17.43
N GLY A 175 -1.12 21.97 -17.34
CA GLY A 175 -0.91 20.54 -17.31
C GLY A 175 -0.99 20.04 -15.87
N GLU A 176 -2.10 19.39 -15.53
CA GLU A 176 -2.27 18.81 -14.20
C GLU A 176 -1.49 17.50 -14.06
N ASP A 177 -1.14 17.14 -12.82
CA ASP A 177 -0.48 15.87 -12.53
C ASP A 177 -1.38 14.66 -12.85
N ASP A 178 -0.77 13.54 -13.25
CA ASP A 178 -1.44 12.26 -13.52
C ASP A 178 -2.35 11.79 -12.36
N LEU A 179 -1.95 12.02 -11.11
CA LEU A 179 -2.76 11.70 -9.93
C LEU A 179 -4.02 12.57 -9.87
N THR A 180 -3.92 13.86 -10.23
CA THR A 180 -5.08 14.77 -10.26
C THR A 180 -6.10 14.31 -11.29
N TYR A 181 -5.67 13.92 -12.50
CA TYR A 181 -6.59 13.37 -13.50
C TYR A 181 -7.29 12.10 -13.00
N LYS A 182 -6.53 11.18 -12.40
CA LYS A 182 -7.10 9.93 -11.91
C LYS A 182 -8.05 10.12 -10.72
N LEU A 183 -7.76 11.08 -9.84
CA LEU A 183 -8.69 11.48 -8.77
C LEU A 183 -10.00 12.04 -9.33
N GLY A 184 -9.94 12.82 -10.40
CA GLY A 184 -11.13 13.28 -11.12
C GLY A 184 -11.98 12.11 -11.67
N ASP A 185 -11.34 11.08 -12.22
CA ASP A 185 -12.04 9.86 -12.65
C ASP A 185 -12.69 9.11 -11.48
N ILE A 186 -11.99 8.98 -10.35
CA ILE A 186 -12.51 8.32 -9.14
C ILE A 186 -13.76 9.04 -8.64
N ILE A 187 -13.72 10.37 -8.56
CA ILE A 187 -14.86 11.17 -8.10
C ILE A 187 -16.06 11.01 -9.04
N ARG A 188 -15.83 11.03 -10.37
CA ARG A 188 -16.89 10.81 -11.36
C ARG A 188 -17.50 9.41 -11.26
N ALA A 189 -16.67 8.37 -11.16
CA ALA A 189 -17.13 6.99 -10.99
C ALA A 189 -17.94 6.83 -9.69
N ASN A 190 -17.48 7.43 -8.58
CA ASN A 190 -18.19 7.39 -7.30
C ASN A 190 -19.54 8.13 -7.36
N GLY A 191 -19.60 9.28 -8.06
CA GLY A 191 -20.84 10.00 -8.29
C GLY A 191 -21.85 9.19 -9.09
N ASN A 192 -21.40 8.45 -10.10
CA ASN A 192 -22.26 7.56 -10.90
C ASN A 192 -22.82 6.40 -10.05
N VAL A 193 -21.99 5.73 -9.25
CA VAL A 193 -22.46 4.67 -8.33
C VAL A 193 -23.55 5.20 -7.40
N ARG A 194 -23.28 6.33 -6.71
CA ARG A 194 -24.23 6.95 -5.79
C ARG A 194 -25.55 7.33 -6.46
N ARG A 195 -25.48 7.82 -7.71
CA ARG A 195 -26.66 8.16 -8.50
C ARG A 195 -27.48 6.92 -8.84
N CYS A 196 -26.84 5.85 -9.33
CA CYS A 196 -27.50 4.59 -9.66
C CYS A 196 -28.18 3.95 -8.43
N GLU A 197 -27.55 4.02 -7.26
CA GLU A 197 -28.15 3.56 -5.99
C GLU A 197 -29.38 4.39 -5.60
N THR A 198 -29.31 5.72 -5.74
CA THR A 198 -30.42 6.61 -5.36
C THR A 198 -31.61 6.49 -6.31
N GLU A 199 -31.36 6.30 -7.61
CA GLU A 199 -32.39 6.15 -8.63
C GLU A 199 -33.00 4.74 -8.68
N GLY A 200 -32.50 3.79 -7.87
CA GLY A 200 -33.00 2.42 -7.85
C GLY A 200 -32.68 1.65 -9.14
N SER A 201 -31.52 1.91 -9.74
CA SER A 201 -31.08 1.23 -10.95
C SER A 201 -30.96 -0.29 -10.75
N PRO A 202 -31.10 -1.11 -11.81
CA PRO A 202 -30.94 -2.56 -11.70
C PRO A 202 -29.59 -2.98 -11.09
N ALA A 203 -29.60 -4.01 -10.25
CA ALA A 203 -28.42 -4.45 -9.50
C ALA A 203 -27.19 -4.79 -10.37
N HIS A 204 -27.40 -5.31 -11.59
CA HIS A 204 -26.31 -5.60 -12.52
C HIS A 204 -25.60 -4.33 -13.00
N VAL A 205 -26.34 -3.24 -13.23
CA VAL A 205 -25.79 -1.93 -13.64
C VAL A 205 -24.98 -1.31 -12.51
N VAL A 206 -25.51 -1.37 -11.27
CA VAL A 206 -24.78 -0.88 -10.08
C VAL A 206 -23.46 -1.63 -9.94
N ALA A 207 -23.48 -2.97 -10.09
CA ALA A 207 -22.28 -3.80 -10.00
C ALA A 207 -21.23 -3.47 -11.08
N GLU A 208 -21.63 -3.03 -12.27
CA GLU A 208 -20.70 -2.57 -13.31
C GLU A 208 -20.02 -1.25 -12.92
N PHE A 209 -20.78 -0.27 -12.41
CA PHE A 209 -20.22 0.99 -11.94
C PHE A 209 -19.33 0.81 -10.70
N GLU A 210 -19.67 -0.09 -9.79
CA GLU A 210 -18.82 -0.47 -8.66
C GLU A 210 -17.49 -1.06 -9.12
N GLN A 211 -17.51 -1.94 -10.13
CA GLN A 211 -16.30 -2.51 -10.71
C GLN A 211 -15.41 -1.45 -11.36
N LEU A 212 -16.03 -0.48 -12.05
CA LEU A 212 -15.31 0.64 -12.63
C LEU A 212 -14.65 1.50 -11.54
N LEU A 213 -15.37 1.82 -10.47
CA LEU A 213 -14.81 2.55 -9.32
C LEU A 213 -13.63 1.79 -8.71
N GLN A 214 -13.79 0.48 -8.47
CA GLN A 214 -12.72 -0.38 -7.97
C GLN A 214 -11.48 -0.38 -8.89
N PHE A 215 -11.69 -0.40 -10.20
CA PHE A 215 -10.60 -0.30 -11.18
C PHE A 215 -9.87 1.03 -11.09
N HIS A 216 -10.58 2.16 -10.99
CA HIS A 216 -9.95 3.48 -10.88
C HIS A 216 -9.15 3.64 -9.58
N VAL A 217 -9.69 3.18 -8.44
CA VAL A 217 -8.97 3.22 -7.16
C VAL A 217 -7.75 2.29 -7.17
N ALA A 218 -7.87 1.10 -7.75
CA ALA A 218 -6.74 0.16 -7.86
C ALA A 218 -5.60 0.73 -8.73
N THR A 219 -5.93 1.23 -9.93
CA THR A 219 -4.94 1.78 -10.88
C THR A 219 -4.32 3.11 -10.45
N TYR A 220 -5.01 3.87 -9.58
CA TYR A 220 -4.43 5.04 -8.91
C TYR A 220 -3.25 4.67 -8.00
N MET A 221 -3.39 3.59 -7.23
CA MET A 221 -2.34 3.09 -6.34
C MET A 221 -1.25 2.33 -7.11
N ASP A 222 -1.66 1.47 -8.04
CA ASP A 222 -0.80 0.59 -8.80
C ASP A 222 -1.38 0.33 -10.19
N ASN A 223 -0.75 0.85 -11.24
CA ASN A 223 -1.24 0.72 -12.61
C ASN A 223 -0.71 -0.54 -13.33
N ASP A 224 0.23 -1.26 -12.72
CA ASP A 224 0.88 -2.44 -13.32
C ASP A 224 0.33 -3.75 -12.72
N ILE A 225 -1.00 -3.80 -12.55
CA ILE A 225 -1.69 -4.97 -11.98
C ILE A 225 -1.81 -6.06 -13.05
N ALA A 226 -1.26 -7.24 -12.75
CA ALA A 226 -1.32 -8.39 -13.66
C ALA A 226 -2.77 -8.80 -13.97
N GLY A 227 -3.06 -9.03 -15.26
CA GLY A 227 -4.38 -9.44 -15.73
C GLY A 227 -5.44 -8.34 -15.69
N GLN A 228 -5.05 -7.07 -15.58
CA GLN A 228 -5.94 -5.91 -15.71
C GLN A 228 -5.42 -4.97 -16.79
N PRO A 229 -6.30 -4.30 -17.54
CA PRO A 229 -5.88 -3.29 -18.51
C PRO A 229 -5.22 -2.12 -17.79
N GLN A 230 -4.19 -1.54 -18.40
CA GLN A 230 -3.55 -0.35 -17.85
C GLN A 230 -4.46 0.87 -18.04
N ALA A 231 -4.55 1.73 -17.03
CA ALA A 231 -5.18 3.02 -17.18
C ALA A 231 -4.28 3.93 -18.03
N LEU A 232 -4.83 4.41 -19.15
CA LEU A 232 -4.16 5.30 -20.09
C LEU A 232 -4.69 6.72 -19.94
N GLN A 233 -3.80 7.69 -20.15
CA GLN A 233 -4.18 9.09 -20.33
C GLN A 233 -4.80 9.28 -21.73
N LYS A 234 -5.42 10.44 -21.98
CA LYS A 234 -5.99 10.79 -23.30
C LYS A 234 -4.98 10.68 -24.46
N SER A 235 -3.69 10.82 -24.17
CA SER A 235 -2.59 10.67 -25.12
C SER A 235 -2.17 9.22 -25.38
N GLY A 236 -2.81 8.22 -24.76
CA GLY A 236 -2.43 6.81 -24.84
C GLY A 236 -1.26 6.42 -23.93
N ARG A 237 -0.62 7.38 -23.25
CA ARG A 237 0.45 7.11 -22.27
C ARG A 237 -0.12 6.49 -20.99
N PRO A 238 0.49 5.46 -20.40
CA PRO A 238 0.08 4.93 -19.10
C PRO A 238 0.18 5.99 -17.99
N VAL A 239 -0.85 6.06 -17.15
CA VAL A 239 -0.90 6.98 -16.01
C VAL A 239 0.14 6.56 -14.96
N LYS A 240 0.95 7.51 -14.47
CA LYS A 240 1.95 7.25 -13.41
C LYS A 240 1.28 7.12 -12.03
N SER A 241 1.03 5.88 -11.61
CA SER A 241 0.52 5.53 -10.27
C SER A 241 1.49 5.87 -9.13
N ILE A 242 0.97 5.87 -7.90
CA ILE A 242 1.78 6.11 -6.68
C ILE A 242 2.91 5.08 -6.56
N ARG A 243 2.61 3.79 -6.77
CA ARG A 243 3.63 2.72 -6.69
C ARG A 243 4.75 2.93 -7.72
N ALA A 244 4.41 3.34 -8.94
CA ALA A 244 5.37 3.62 -9.99
C ALA A 244 6.29 4.80 -9.65
N ARG A 245 5.81 5.80 -8.89
CA ARG A 245 6.64 6.92 -8.41
C ARG A 245 7.65 6.49 -7.34
N LEU A 246 7.33 5.48 -6.54
CA LEU A 246 8.19 5.02 -5.45
C LEU A 246 9.24 3.99 -5.93
N LYS A 247 8.83 3.05 -6.77
CA LYS A 247 9.68 1.96 -7.29
C LYS A 247 10.46 2.40 -8.53
N GLY A 248 11.55 1.71 -8.83
CA GLY A 248 12.29 1.82 -10.09
C GLY A 248 13.62 2.54 -9.93
N LYS A 249 14.40 2.62 -11.02
CA LYS A 249 15.72 3.27 -11.03
C LYS A 249 15.59 4.78 -10.78
N GLU A 250 14.61 5.40 -11.42
CA GLU A 250 14.26 6.82 -11.29
C GLU A 250 13.16 7.07 -10.25
N GLY A 251 12.73 6.03 -9.52
CA GLY A 251 11.73 6.17 -8.45
C GLY A 251 12.31 6.90 -7.25
N ARG A 252 11.44 7.46 -6.40
CA ARG A 252 11.84 8.28 -5.25
C ARG A 252 12.82 7.57 -4.31
N LEU A 253 12.67 6.26 -4.08
CA LEU A 253 13.53 5.55 -3.13
C LEU A 253 14.99 5.54 -3.58
N ARG A 254 15.25 5.17 -4.85
CA ARG A 254 16.62 5.09 -5.37
C ARG A 254 17.13 6.43 -5.91
N GLY A 255 16.32 7.10 -6.70
CA GLY A 255 16.68 8.35 -7.39
C GLY A 255 16.61 9.61 -6.54
N ASN A 256 15.92 9.58 -5.39
CA ASN A 256 15.83 10.75 -4.52
C ASN A 256 16.26 10.48 -3.09
N LEU A 257 16.24 9.26 -2.55
CA LEU A 257 16.73 9.02 -1.19
C LEU A 257 18.15 8.45 -1.15
N MET A 258 18.50 7.52 -2.05
CA MET A 258 19.83 6.90 -2.08
C MET A 258 20.88 7.68 -2.88
N GLY A 259 20.47 8.38 -3.95
CA GLY A 259 21.37 9.18 -4.76
C GLY A 259 20.69 10.45 -5.20
N LYS A 260 21.02 11.58 -4.55
CA LYS A 260 20.51 12.90 -4.93
C LYS A 260 21.54 13.62 -5.80
N ARG A 261 21.04 14.51 -6.65
CA ARG A 261 21.88 15.56 -7.20
C ARG A 261 22.29 16.48 -6.05
N VAL A 262 23.55 16.85 -6.04
CA VAL A 262 24.14 17.71 -5.00
C VAL A 262 24.63 18.99 -5.65
N ASP A 263 24.39 20.10 -4.98
CA ASP A 263 24.95 21.38 -5.34
C ASP A 263 26.43 21.44 -4.94
N PHE A 264 27.16 22.46 -5.39
CA PHE A 264 28.58 22.66 -5.10
C PHE A 264 29.49 21.50 -5.54
N SER A 265 29.18 20.88 -6.68
CA SER A 265 30.02 19.86 -7.31
C SER A 265 30.32 20.21 -8.77
N ALA A 266 31.46 19.76 -9.28
CA ALA A 266 31.86 19.90 -10.67
C ALA A 266 32.49 18.60 -11.18
N ARG A 267 32.43 18.38 -12.49
CA ARG A 267 33.02 17.21 -13.16
C ARG A 267 33.75 17.68 -14.42
N THR A 268 34.99 17.23 -14.59
CA THR A 268 35.80 17.45 -15.79
C THR A 268 36.67 16.22 -16.08
N VAL A 269 37.30 16.19 -17.26
CA VAL A 269 38.25 15.14 -17.66
C VAL A 269 39.55 15.28 -16.85
N ILE A 270 40.14 14.16 -16.46
CA ILE A 270 41.41 14.11 -15.72
C ILE A 270 42.62 14.10 -16.65
N THR A 271 43.74 14.66 -16.20
CA THR A 271 45.05 14.61 -16.88
C THR A 271 46.13 14.49 -15.80
N GLY A 272 47.14 13.66 -16.02
CA GLY A 272 48.23 13.48 -15.05
C GLY A 272 49.24 14.62 -15.09
N ASP A 273 49.66 15.10 -13.92
CA ASP A 273 50.71 16.11 -13.76
C ASP A 273 51.74 15.61 -12.74
N PRO A 274 53.01 15.41 -13.10
CA PRO A 274 54.05 14.92 -12.20
C PRO A 274 54.53 15.97 -11.18
N ASN A 275 54.14 17.24 -11.32
CA ASN A 275 54.56 18.32 -10.41
C ASN A 275 53.62 18.51 -9.21
N LEU A 276 52.50 17.78 -9.16
CA LEU A 276 51.56 17.84 -8.04
C LEU A 276 51.92 16.81 -6.97
N SER A 277 51.75 17.21 -5.71
CA SER A 277 51.89 16.32 -4.56
C SER A 277 50.78 15.26 -4.55
N LEU A 278 50.98 14.17 -3.80
CA LEU A 278 50.02 13.05 -3.75
C LEU A 278 48.62 13.46 -3.25
N ASP A 279 48.56 14.46 -2.39
CA ASP A 279 47.36 15.02 -1.77
C ASP A 279 46.78 16.25 -2.52
N GLU A 280 47.41 16.67 -3.62
CA GLU A 280 46.98 17.83 -4.41
C GLU A 280 46.12 17.44 -5.61
N VAL A 281 45.21 18.34 -5.99
CA VAL A 281 44.41 18.21 -7.21
C VAL A 281 44.37 19.54 -7.95
N GLY A 282 44.74 19.52 -9.23
CA GLY A 282 44.66 20.68 -10.10
C GLY A 282 43.21 21.06 -10.41
N VAL A 283 42.75 22.21 -9.94
CA VAL A 283 41.41 22.73 -10.22
C VAL A 283 41.48 23.86 -11.25
N PRO A 284 40.81 23.75 -12.41
CA PRO A 284 40.76 24.82 -13.40
C PRO A 284 40.15 26.11 -12.82
N ARG A 285 40.70 27.27 -13.20
CA ARG A 285 40.19 28.58 -12.75
C ARG A 285 38.72 28.79 -13.06
N SER A 286 38.20 28.22 -14.15
CA SER A 286 36.76 28.28 -14.50
C SER A 286 35.88 27.59 -13.44
N ILE A 287 36.30 26.44 -12.92
CA ILE A 287 35.61 25.70 -11.86
C ILE A 287 35.79 26.41 -10.52
N ALA A 288 37.01 26.87 -10.21
CA ALA A 288 37.32 27.58 -8.97
C ALA A 288 36.56 28.91 -8.83
N LYS A 289 36.31 29.62 -9.93
CA LYS A 289 35.44 30.80 -9.94
C LYS A 289 33.97 30.44 -9.78
N THR A 290 33.57 29.21 -10.08
CA THR A 290 32.17 28.78 -10.01
C THR A 290 31.78 28.29 -8.63
N LEU A 291 32.58 27.37 -8.08
CA LEU A 291 32.37 26.78 -6.75
C LEU A 291 32.70 27.80 -5.66
N THR A 292 31.89 27.82 -4.61
CA THR A 292 32.06 28.75 -3.48
C THR A 292 32.06 27.99 -2.17
N TYR A 293 32.73 28.57 -1.17
CA TYR A 293 32.76 28.07 0.20
C TYR A 293 32.24 29.17 1.13
N PRO A 294 31.22 28.90 1.96
CA PRO A 294 30.72 29.88 2.91
C PRO A 294 31.70 30.00 4.09
N GLU A 295 32.45 31.10 4.13
CA GLU A 295 33.35 31.44 5.25
C GLU A 295 32.69 32.50 6.14
N THR A 296 32.61 32.24 7.44
CA THR A 296 32.08 33.21 8.41
C THR A 296 33.09 34.31 8.68
N VAL A 297 32.61 35.54 8.79
CA VAL A 297 33.49 36.70 9.06
C VAL A 297 33.94 36.64 10.52
N THR A 298 35.24 36.67 10.73
CA THR A 298 35.91 36.74 12.03
C THR A 298 36.88 37.91 12.04
N PRO A 299 37.30 38.41 13.22
CA PRO A 299 38.28 39.49 13.30
C PRO A 299 39.61 39.16 12.58
N TYR A 300 39.94 37.88 12.43
CA TYR A 300 41.19 37.42 11.80
C TYR A 300 41.14 37.41 10.27
N ASN A 301 39.99 37.09 9.67
CA ASN A 301 39.85 36.97 8.21
C ASN A 301 39.20 38.19 7.56
N ILE A 302 38.74 39.18 8.34
CA ILE A 302 37.98 40.34 7.84
C ILE A 302 38.72 41.10 6.72
N GLN A 303 40.02 41.34 6.87
CA GLN A 303 40.80 42.07 5.85
C GLN A 303 40.92 41.25 4.55
N LYS A 304 41.15 39.93 4.68
CA LYS A 304 41.26 39.01 3.55
C LYS A 304 39.92 38.91 2.81
N LEU A 305 38.82 38.66 3.53
CA LEU A 305 37.49 38.54 2.95
C LEU A 305 37.04 39.85 2.29
N HIS A 306 37.35 40.99 2.90
CA HIS A 306 37.08 42.30 2.30
C HIS A 306 37.80 42.48 0.96
N GLN A 307 39.05 42.04 0.83
CA GLN A 307 39.77 42.07 -0.44
C GLN A 307 39.16 41.13 -1.49
N LEU A 308 38.73 39.93 -1.10
CA LEU A 308 38.06 38.99 -2.01
C LEU A 308 36.74 39.55 -2.56
N VAL A 309 35.98 40.26 -1.71
CA VAL A 309 34.76 40.95 -2.13
C VAL A 309 35.09 42.11 -3.08
N LYS A 310 36.17 42.85 -2.82
CA LYS A 310 36.63 43.95 -3.69
C LYS A 310 37.05 43.47 -5.08
N ASN A 311 37.67 42.29 -5.18
CA ASN A 311 38.06 41.69 -6.45
C ASN A 311 36.85 41.18 -7.27
N GLY A 312 35.71 40.93 -6.62
CA GLY A 312 34.47 40.52 -7.29
C GLY A 312 34.45 39.05 -7.73
N PRO A 313 33.43 38.64 -8.51
CA PRO A 313 33.19 37.24 -8.87
C PRO A 313 34.00 36.74 -10.09
N ASP A 314 34.49 37.66 -10.93
CA ASP A 314 35.13 37.32 -12.21
C ASP A 314 36.65 37.15 -12.09
N GLU A 315 37.27 37.71 -11.05
CA GLU A 315 38.71 37.63 -10.79
C GLU A 315 39.02 36.61 -9.69
N HIS A 316 40.09 35.84 -9.85
CA HIS A 316 40.54 34.87 -8.85
C HIS A 316 41.86 35.37 -8.23
N PRO A 317 41.99 35.45 -6.89
CA PRO A 317 40.99 35.10 -5.85
C PRO A 317 39.88 36.15 -5.66
N GLY A 318 38.61 35.72 -5.53
CA GLY A 318 37.44 36.60 -5.43
C GLY A 318 36.24 35.97 -4.69
N ALA A 319 35.12 36.68 -4.61
CA ALA A 319 33.90 36.25 -3.91
C ALA A 319 32.62 36.55 -4.70
N LYS A 320 31.56 35.75 -4.50
CA LYS A 320 30.27 35.88 -5.22
C LYS A 320 29.13 36.49 -4.42
N TYR A 321 29.02 36.10 -3.16
CA TYR A 321 27.87 36.44 -2.32
C TYR A 321 28.35 36.94 -0.96
N VAL A 322 27.65 37.93 -0.42
CA VAL A 322 27.80 38.40 0.95
C VAL A 322 26.46 38.20 1.63
N ILE A 323 26.41 37.27 2.59
CA ILE A 323 25.21 36.99 3.38
C ILE A 323 25.32 37.82 4.66
N ARG A 324 24.26 38.56 4.98
CA ARG A 324 24.18 39.38 6.20
C ARG A 324 23.22 38.71 7.17
N ASP A 325 23.45 38.89 8.46
CA ASP A 325 22.48 38.51 9.48
C ASP A 325 21.19 39.31 9.25
N SER A 326 20.08 38.60 9.09
CA SER A 326 18.73 39.15 8.97
C SER A 326 18.13 39.46 10.32
#